data_AF-A0A1G0LW58-F1
#
_entry.id   AF-A0A1G0LW58-F1
#
_cell.length_a   1.000
_cell.length_b   1.000
_cell.length_c   1.000
_cell.angle_alpha   90.00
_cell.angle_beta   90.00
_cell.angle_gamma   90.00
#
_symmetry.space_group_name_H-M   'P 1'
#
loop_
_entity.id
_entity.type
_entity.pdbx_description
1 polymer ?
#
loop_
_entity_poly.entity_id
_entity_poly.type
_entity_poly.pdbx_seq_one_letter_code
_entity_poly.pdbx_strand_id
1 'polypeptide(L)'
;GARWGEDAYFWATHAGAELDLVVIRGTRRLGFEVKRTVAPAVTPSMAVALADLDLERLDVIHAGRETFTLSERIRAVPARRIWQEIEPLDH
;
A
#
# COMPACT_ATOMS: atom_id res chain seq x y z
N GLY A 1 -0.79 20.49 13.90
CA GLY A 1 0.59 19.96 13.79
C GLY A 1 0.50 18.51 13.45
N ALA A 2 1.00 18.10 12.28
CA ALA A 2 0.99 16.70 11.89
C ALA A 2 2.07 15.95 12.69
N ARG A 3 1.65 15.02 13.55
CA ARG A 3 2.55 14.05 14.15
C ARG A 3 2.89 13.01 13.10
N TRP A 4 4.06 13.16 12.48
CA TRP A 4 4.67 12.10 11.70
C TRP A 4 5.45 11.20 12.68
N GLY A 5 5.14 9.90 12.74
CA GLY A 5 6.12 8.93 13.25
C GLY A 5 5.68 7.81 14.19
N GLU A 6 4.40 7.67 14.57
CA GLU A 6 4.00 6.57 15.50
C GLU A 6 3.27 5.42 14.77
N ASP A 7 2.82 5.65 13.54
CA ASP A 7 1.86 4.78 12.83
C ASP A 7 2.40 4.23 11.50
N ALA A 8 3.68 4.47 11.15
CA ALA A 8 4.29 4.06 9.88
C ALA A 8 5.47 3.10 10.10
N TYR A 9 5.39 1.92 9.48
CA TYR A 9 6.34 0.82 9.68
C TYR A 9 6.83 0.29 8.32
N PHE A 10 8.12 -0.05 8.24
CA PHE A 10 8.67 -0.84 7.15
C PHE A 10 8.62 -2.31 7.55
N TRP A 11 8.13 -3.18 6.68
CA TRP A 11 7.98 -4.60 7.01
C TRP A 11 8.68 -5.51 6.00
N ALA A 12 9.70 -6.22 6.48
CA ALA A 12 10.30 -7.37 5.82
C ALA A 12 9.91 -8.63 6.61
N THR A 13 9.11 -9.54 6.02
CA THR A 13 8.81 -10.81 6.68
C THR A 13 10.05 -11.72 6.64
N HIS A 14 10.20 -12.57 7.65
CA HIS A 14 11.19 -13.65 7.67
C HIS A 14 10.99 -14.69 6.53
N ALA A 15 9.88 -14.58 5.78
CA ALA A 15 9.52 -15.43 4.64
C ALA A 15 9.79 -14.78 3.26
N GLY A 16 10.46 -13.63 3.22
CA GLY A 16 10.94 -13.01 1.97
C GLY A 16 9.93 -12.15 1.22
N ALA A 17 8.77 -11.84 1.81
CA ALA A 17 7.87 -10.82 1.31
C ALA A 17 8.22 -9.48 1.96
N GLU A 18 8.72 -8.56 1.14
CA GLU A 18 9.01 -7.17 1.55
C GLU A 18 7.85 -6.28 1.11
N LEU A 19 7.41 -5.40 2.01
CA LEU A 19 6.44 -4.36 1.72
C LEU A 19 7.06 -3.00 2.08
N ASP A 20 7.01 -2.06 1.13
CA ASP A 20 7.68 -0.77 1.27
C ASP A 20 7.15 0.05 2.45
N LEU A 21 5.85 0.03 2.71
CA LEU A 21 5.26 0.78 3.81
C LEU A 21 3.96 0.13 4.30
N VAL A 22 3.82 0.06 5.61
CA VAL A 22 2.58 -0.24 6.33
C VAL A 22 2.22 0.97 7.17
N VAL A 23 0.97 1.42 7.08
CA VAL A 23 0.41 2.44 7.97
C VAL A 23 -0.67 1.81 8.83
N ILE A 24 -0.54 1.94 10.15
CA ILE A 24 -1.44 1.37 11.15
C ILE A 24 -2.09 2.50 11.93
N ARG A 25 -3.41 2.61 11.86
CA ARG A 25 -4.19 3.59 12.63
C ARG A 25 -5.38 2.92 13.29
N GLY A 26 -5.33 2.77 14.60
CA GLY A 26 -6.33 1.98 15.33
C GLY A 26 -6.35 0.53 14.82
N THR A 27 -7.49 0.08 14.32
CA THR A 27 -7.66 -1.26 13.71
C THR A 27 -7.36 -1.31 12.22
N ARG A 28 -7.16 -0.15 11.57
CA ARG A 28 -6.92 -0.07 10.13
C ARG A 28 -5.45 -0.29 9.82
N ARG A 29 -5.17 -1.17 8.86
CA ARG A 29 -3.82 -1.47 8.37
C ARG A 29 -3.80 -1.32 6.86
N LEU A 30 -3.07 -0.33 6.36
CA LEU A 30 -2.96 -0.02 4.94
C LEU A 30 -1.54 -0.32 4.47
N GLY A 31 -1.40 -1.07 3.38
CA GLY A 31 -0.11 -1.35 2.75
C GLY A 31 0.12 -0.48 1.53
N PHE A 32 1.38 -0.14 1.26
CA PHE A 32 1.80 0.57 0.07
C PHE A 32 3.05 -0.05 -0.52
N GLU A 33 3.09 -0.14 -1.85
CA GLU A 33 4.27 -0.59 -2.61
C GLU A 33 4.49 0.31 -3.81
N VAL A 34 5.73 0.74 -4.07
CA VAL A 34 6.07 1.65 -5.16
C VAL A 34 6.74 0.89 -6.30
N LYS A 35 6.15 0.95 -7.49
CA LYS A 35 6.73 0.35 -8.70
C LYS A 35 6.95 1.39 -9.80
N ARG A 36 8.17 1.43 -10.33
CA ARG A 36 8.55 2.28 -11.49
C ARG A 36 8.08 1.68 -12.82
N THR A 37 6.82 1.29 -12.89
CA THR A 37 6.14 0.79 -14.10
C THR A 37 4.81 1.52 -14.26
N VAL A 38 4.25 1.50 -15.46
CA VAL A 38 2.90 2.04 -15.73
C VAL A 38 1.81 0.98 -15.55
N ALA A 39 2.16 -0.30 -15.62
CA ALA A 39 1.25 -1.44 -15.57
C ALA A 39 1.78 -2.49 -14.56
N PRO A 40 1.68 -2.23 -13.24
CA PRO A 40 1.97 -3.25 -12.24
C PRO A 40 1.01 -4.44 -12.38
N ALA A 41 1.45 -5.61 -11.94
CA ALA A 41 0.63 -6.81 -11.80
C ALA A 41 0.74 -7.33 -10.36
N VAL A 42 -0.26 -8.08 -9.94
CA VAL A 42 -0.24 -8.76 -8.64
C VAL A 42 0.91 -9.75 -8.60
N THR A 43 1.69 -9.73 -7.52
CA THR A 43 2.74 -10.72 -7.25
C THR A 43 2.32 -11.64 -6.09
N PRO A 44 2.90 -12.85 -5.97
CA PRO A 44 2.67 -13.70 -4.81
C PRO A 44 3.02 -13.02 -3.47
N SER A 45 4.08 -12.20 -3.44
CA SER A 45 4.48 -11.46 -2.23
C SER A 45 3.41 -10.48 -1.74
N MET A 46 2.68 -9.82 -2.64
CA MET A 46 1.57 -8.94 -2.28
C MET A 46 0.43 -9.70 -1.59
N ALA A 47 0.12 -10.91 -2.07
CA ALA A 47 -0.91 -11.75 -1.48
C ALA A 47 -0.50 -12.23 -0.08
N VAL A 48 0.78 -12.60 0.10
CA VAL A 48 1.35 -12.93 1.42
C VAL A 48 1.29 -11.73 2.36
N ALA A 49 1.69 -10.54 1.90
CA ALA A 49 1.64 -9.32 2.72
C ALA A 49 0.22 -8.97 3.17
N LEU A 50 -0.78 -9.10 2.29
CA LEU A 50 -2.19 -8.90 2.64
C LEU A 50 -2.67 -9.84 3.77
N ALA A 51 -2.18 -11.08 3.79
CA ALA A 51 -2.58 -12.09 4.77
C ALA A 51 -1.79 -11.96 6.08
N ASP A 52 -0.47 -11.92 6.01
CA ASP A 52 0.42 -11.91 7.17
C ASP A 52 0.28 -10.63 8.01
N LEU A 53 0.00 -9.50 7.34
CA LEU A 53 -0.12 -8.20 8.00
C LEU A 53 -1.56 -7.81 8.28
N ASP A 54 -2.54 -8.63 7.86
CA ASP A 54 -3.97 -8.36 7.98
C ASP A 54 -4.35 -6.98 7.40
N LEU A 55 -3.92 -6.73 6.15
CA LEU A 55 -4.13 -5.43 5.51
C LEU A 55 -5.58 -5.28 5.04
N GLU A 56 -6.19 -4.14 5.33
CA GLU A 56 -7.48 -3.75 4.78
C GLU A 56 -7.39 -3.59 3.25
N ARG A 57 -6.31 -2.95 2.77
CA ARG A 57 -6.01 -2.73 1.35
C ARG A 57 -4.51 -2.59 1.11
N LEU A 58 -4.07 -2.94 -0.09
CA LEU A 58 -2.73 -2.65 -0.61
C LEU A 58 -2.82 -1.71 -1.83
N ASP A 59 -2.23 -0.53 -1.72
CA ASP A 59 -2.16 0.47 -2.79
C ASP A 59 -0.78 0.41 -3.48
N VAL A 60 -0.74 -0.05 -4.74
CA VAL A 60 0.48 -0.09 -5.55
C VAL A 60 0.66 1.24 -6.27
N ILE A 61 1.60 2.04 -5.78
CA ILE A 61 1.94 3.33 -6.36
C ILE A 61 2.75 3.14 -7.64
N HIS A 62 2.23 3.64 -8.77
CA HIS A 62 2.82 3.41 -10.10
C HIS A 62 3.02 4.71 -10.91
N ALA A 63 3.76 4.61 -12.02
CA ALA A 63 4.12 5.75 -12.87
C ALA A 63 3.06 6.09 -13.94
N GLY A 64 1.97 5.32 -14.04
CA GLY A 64 0.97 5.37 -15.12
C GLY A 64 -0.09 6.45 -14.96
N ARG A 65 -1.11 6.40 -15.84
CA ARG A 65 -2.32 7.24 -16.07
C ARG A 65 -3.41 7.36 -15.01
N GLU A 66 -3.77 6.21 -14.49
CA GLU A 66 -5.12 5.98 -14.04
C GLU A 66 -5.04 4.98 -12.92
N THR A 67 -5.98 5.08 -12.00
CA THR A 67 -6.17 4.06 -10.99
C THR A 67 -6.91 2.90 -11.61
N PHE A 68 -6.47 1.68 -11.32
CA PHE A 68 -7.16 0.48 -11.75
C PHE A 68 -7.02 -0.64 -10.71
N THR A 69 -8.05 -1.46 -10.62
CA THR A 69 -8.08 -2.62 -9.73
C THR A 69 -7.12 -3.69 -10.24
N LEU A 70 -6.27 -4.22 -9.35
CA LEU A 70 -5.40 -5.37 -9.61
C LEU A 70 -6.02 -6.66 -9.04
N SER A 71 -6.70 -6.57 -7.89
CA SER A 71 -7.51 -7.62 -7.28
C SER A 71 -8.51 -7.02 -6.29
N GLU A 72 -9.32 -7.84 -5.62
CA GLU A 72 -10.35 -7.39 -4.66
C GLU A 72 -9.83 -6.39 -3.62
N ARG A 73 -8.61 -6.59 -3.09
CA ARG A 73 -7.99 -5.72 -2.07
C ARG A 73 -6.71 -5.02 -2.55
N ILE A 74 -6.41 -5.06 -3.84
CA ILE A 74 -5.21 -4.43 -4.42
C ILE A 74 -5.64 -3.53 -5.58
N ARG A 75 -5.20 -2.27 -5.55
CA ARG A 75 -5.33 -1.37 -6.70
C ARG A 75 -4.00 -0.70 -7.03
N ALA A 76 -3.82 -0.36 -8.29
CA ALA A 76 -2.75 0.49 -8.75
C ALA A 76 -3.21 1.95 -8.67
N VAL A 77 -2.47 2.81 -7.97
CA VAL A 77 -2.76 4.25 -7.85
C VAL A 77 -1.59 5.05 -8.44
N PRO A 78 -1.81 5.99 -9.38
CA PRO A 78 -0.71 6.70 -9.99
C PRO A 78 -0.11 7.69 -8.99
N ALA A 79 1.22 7.77 -8.90
CA ALA A 79 1.92 8.61 -7.93
C ALA A 79 1.46 10.07 -7.94
N ARG A 80 1.11 10.61 -9.11
CA ARG A 80 0.61 11.99 -9.25
C ARG A 80 -0.79 12.23 -8.67
N ARG A 81 -1.53 11.17 -8.31
CA ARG A 81 -2.87 11.25 -7.72
C ARG A 81 -2.95 10.82 -6.27
N ILE A 82 -1.82 10.56 -5.61
CA ILE A 82 -1.80 10.13 -4.21
C ILE A 82 -2.66 11.05 -3.32
N TRP A 83 -2.50 12.37 -3.46
CA TRP A 83 -3.26 13.35 -2.66
C TRP A 83 -4.77 13.37 -2.94
N GLN A 84 -5.23 12.85 -4.07
CA GLN A 84 -6.64 12.80 -4.42
C GLN A 84 -7.28 11.46 -4.10
N GLU A 85 -6.51 10.37 -4.11
CA GLU A 85 -7.05 9.01 -4.05
C GLU A 85 -6.67 8.22 -2.79
N ILE A 86 -5.67 8.69 -2.05
CA ILE A 86 -5.34 8.17 -0.73
C ILE A 86 -5.96 9.10 0.31
N GLU A 87 -6.98 8.59 0.97
CA GLU A 87 -7.70 9.34 2.00
C GLU A 87 -6.79 9.61 3.20
N PRO A 88 -6.77 10.84 3.74
CA PRO A 88 -6.12 11.13 5.00
C PRO A 88 -6.67 10.22 6.10
N LEU A 89 -5.80 9.78 6.99
CA LEU A 89 -6.25 9.10 8.20
C LEU A 89 -6.84 10.15 9.14
N ASP A 90 -8.09 9.96 9.54
CA ASP A 90 -8.78 10.86 10.47
C ASP A 90 -8.01 10.98 11.81
N HIS A 91 -8.17 12.14 12.46
CA HIS A 91 -7.53 12.51 13.72
C HIS A 91 -8.02 11.67 14.91
#